data_AF-I7LVP2-F1
#
_entry.id   AF-I7LVP2-F1
#
_cell.length_a   1.000
_cell.length_b   1.000
_cell.length_c   1.000
_cell.angle_alpha   90.00
_cell.angle_beta   90.00
_cell.angle_gamma   90.00
#
_symmetry.space_group_name_H-M   'P 1'
#
loop_
_entity.id
_entity.type
_entity.pdbx_description
1 polymer ?
#
loop_
_entity_poly.entity_id
_entity_poly.type
_entity_poly.pdbx_seq_one_letter_code
_entity_poly.pdbx_strand_id
1 'polypeptide(L)'
;MDTLNESTEQTIDFRPSKYINERKGSYIYGTKITLPESHKLEFKDYGLPFTPNLNFTLLKTMCGFLNRSGGTILIGVNDDKIIKGIKINNMDQLKLHFDELKKRFFPEPLGFIKTVEIPVKKYIGEDQEKYTWLPNTYVVRIEVSQGYLDKLYTFKFPNNEKQETVYSAFREDASLRTLDTFEKIYEKIYQKALCPESKSKAIIYEEPDQQGLEECQNFQKPEEHKIKHNSLAFTNILRDRIKDFKKYLEDYLKSLGFNQLNKRCNKQDKQIL
;
A
#
# COMPACT_ATOMS: atom_id res chain seq x y z
N MET A 1 25.72 65.38 -20.57
CA MET A 1 24.93 64.44 -21.38
C MET A 1 25.87 63.33 -21.75
N ASP A 2 25.78 62.20 -21.06
CA ASP A 2 26.27 60.90 -21.53
C ASP A 2 25.56 59.84 -20.68
N THR A 3 24.49 59.33 -21.26
CA THR A 3 23.70 58.20 -20.79
C THR A 3 24.39 56.93 -21.24
N LEU A 4 24.89 56.12 -20.30
CA LEU A 4 25.21 54.72 -20.55
C LEU A 4 24.24 53.84 -19.77
N ASN A 5 23.37 53.23 -20.56
CA ASN A 5 22.35 52.26 -20.22
C ASN A 5 22.99 50.88 -20.03
N GLU A 6 22.36 50.10 -19.14
CA GLU A 6 22.06 48.67 -19.27
C GLU A 6 23.18 47.67 -19.56
N SER A 7 23.41 46.78 -18.58
CA SER A 7 22.99 45.38 -18.73
C SER A 7 23.15 44.65 -17.39
N THR A 8 22.11 44.68 -16.56
CA THR A 8 21.97 43.75 -15.45
C THR A 8 21.58 42.40 -16.05
N GLU A 9 22.58 41.55 -16.33
CA GLU A 9 22.35 40.14 -16.59
C GLU A 9 21.72 39.51 -15.33
N GLN A 10 20.40 39.44 -15.31
CA GLN A 10 19.69 38.53 -14.41
C GLN A 10 19.89 37.12 -14.96
N THR A 11 20.95 36.46 -14.49
CA THR A 11 21.07 35.00 -14.58
C THR A 11 19.94 34.39 -13.78
N ILE A 12 18.85 34.04 -14.45
CA ILE A 12 17.81 33.19 -13.89
C ILE A 12 18.41 31.78 -13.81
N ASP A 13 18.97 31.43 -12.65
CA ASP A 13 19.48 30.09 -12.35
C ASP A 13 18.28 29.13 -12.24
N PHE A 14 17.82 28.63 -13.39
CA PHE A 14 16.76 27.63 -13.52
C PHE A 14 17.30 26.25 -13.11
N ARG A 15 17.70 26.11 -11.84
CA ARG A 15 17.88 24.78 -11.26
C ARG A 15 16.50 24.24 -10.91
N PRO A 16 16.10 23.06 -11.41
CA PRO A 16 14.87 22.41 -10.95
C PRO A 16 14.92 22.36 -9.43
N SER A 17 13.96 22.99 -8.77
CA SER A 17 14.00 23.11 -7.31
C SER A 17 14.11 21.71 -6.72
N LYS A 18 15.24 21.39 -6.06
CA LYS A 18 15.57 20.09 -5.43
C LYS A 18 14.60 19.69 -4.30
N TYR A 19 13.51 20.42 -4.17
CA TYR A 19 12.67 20.59 -3.02
C TYR A 19 11.22 20.35 -3.42
N ILE A 20 10.58 19.43 -2.71
CA ILE A 20 9.19 19.03 -2.95
C ILE A 20 8.37 19.18 -1.66
N ASN A 21 7.07 19.40 -1.83
CA ASN A 21 6.08 19.49 -0.76
C ASN A 21 5.53 18.08 -0.42
N GLU A 22 5.12 17.85 0.81
CA GLU A 22 4.57 16.61 1.37
C GLU A 22 3.15 16.25 0.89
N ARG A 23 2.48 17.18 0.20
CA ARG A 23 1.08 17.06 -0.24
C ARG A 23 0.93 16.69 -1.71
N LYS A 24 2.01 16.27 -2.37
CA LYS A 24 2.07 16.09 -3.82
C LYS A 24 1.27 14.88 -4.32
N GLY A 25 0.77 14.98 -5.55
CA GLY A 25 0.14 13.88 -6.29
C GLY A 25 1.14 12.92 -6.95
N SER A 26 2.41 13.28 -7.04
CA SER A 26 3.52 12.41 -7.45
C SER A 26 4.84 12.84 -6.80
N TYR A 27 5.78 11.90 -6.69
CA TYR A 27 7.10 12.17 -6.13
C TYR A 27 8.23 11.84 -7.09
N ILE A 28 9.37 12.51 -6.91
CA ILE A 28 10.58 12.26 -7.70
C ILE A 28 11.60 11.51 -6.83
N TYR A 29 12.00 10.33 -7.25
CA TYR A 29 13.00 9.50 -6.59
C TYR A 29 14.30 10.29 -6.34
N GLY A 30 14.86 10.18 -5.14
CA GLY A 30 16.11 10.83 -4.75
C GLY A 30 15.98 12.32 -4.42
N THR A 31 14.82 12.94 -4.62
CA THR A 31 14.58 14.32 -4.18
C THR A 31 14.26 14.39 -2.68
N LYS A 32 14.49 15.56 -2.08
CA LYS A 32 14.34 15.76 -0.63
C LYS A 32 13.07 16.55 -0.33
N ILE A 33 12.28 16.07 0.63
CA ILE A 33 11.16 16.82 1.20
C ILE A 33 11.75 17.94 2.08
N THR A 34 11.23 19.15 1.88
CA THR A 34 11.69 20.36 2.60
C THR A 34 11.26 20.35 4.06
N LEU A 35 10.02 19.96 4.31
CA LEU A 35 9.45 20.01 5.64
C LEU A 35 10.13 19.02 6.59
N PRO A 36 10.45 19.44 7.82
CA PRO A 36 10.84 18.50 8.87
C PRO A 36 9.67 17.65 9.33
N GLU A 37 10.01 16.53 9.97
CA GLU A 37 9.05 15.82 10.80
C GLU A 37 8.50 16.79 11.86
N SER A 38 7.22 16.61 12.17
CA SER A 38 6.50 17.52 13.05
C SER A 38 5.41 16.76 13.79
N HIS A 39 4.57 17.46 14.54
CA HIS A 39 3.36 16.86 15.11
C HIS A 39 2.32 16.44 14.08
N LYS A 40 2.51 16.73 12.78
CA LYS A 40 1.60 16.36 11.69
C LYS A 40 2.24 15.54 10.58
N LEU A 41 3.56 15.33 10.60
CA LEU A 41 4.26 14.66 9.51
C LEU A 41 5.30 13.71 10.07
N GLU A 42 5.23 12.46 9.62
CA GLU A 42 6.16 11.37 9.93
C GLU A 42 6.72 10.78 8.64
N PHE A 43 8.03 10.55 8.58
CA PHE A 43 8.67 9.82 7.49
C PHE A 43 9.10 8.42 7.94
N LYS A 44 8.96 7.47 7.04
CA LYS A 44 9.23 6.06 7.32
C LYS A 44 9.77 5.38 6.06
N ASP A 45 10.94 4.75 6.15
CA ASP A 45 11.55 4.01 5.04
C ASP A 45 11.57 2.52 5.35
N TYR A 46 10.50 1.86 4.99
CA TYR A 46 10.32 0.43 5.25
C TYR A 46 10.09 -0.33 3.96
N GLY A 47 10.74 -1.48 3.85
CA GLY A 47 10.43 -2.48 2.83
C GLY A 47 9.19 -3.30 3.20
N LEU A 48 8.60 -3.94 2.18
CA LEU A 48 7.60 -4.98 2.35
C LEU A 48 8.27 -6.36 2.48
N PRO A 49 7.71 -7.29 3.27
CA PRO A 49 6.51 -7.17 4.11
C PRO A 49 6.77 -6.38 5.41
N PHE A 50 5.73 -5.79 5.98
CA PHE A 50 5.85 -5.04 7.24
C PHE A 50 6.06 -5.96 8.44
N THR A 51 7.09 -5.67 9.23
CA THR A 51 7.44 -6.44 10.43
C THR A 51 6.49 -6.12 11.60
N PRO A 52 6.37 -6.98 12.62
CA PRO A 52 5.58 -6.67 13.81
C PRO A 52 5.98 -5.35 14.50
N ASN A 53 7.28 -5.09 14.63
CA ASN A 53 7.78 -3.83 15.22
C ASN A 53 7.34 -2.60 14.43
N LEU A 54 7.30 -2.75 13.10
CA LEU A 54 6.77 -1.73 12.23
C LEU A 54 5.27 -1.53 12.43
N ASN A 55 4.49 -2.60 12.46
CA ASN A 55 3.04 -2.52 12.70
C ASN A 55 2.73 -1.82 14.02
N PHE A 56 3.50 -2.12 15.07
CA PHE A 56 3.39 -1.40 16.34
C PHE A 56 3.67 0.10 16.18
N THR A 57 4.74 0.45 15.48
CA THR A 57 5.12 1.86 15.21
C THR A 57 4.04 2.59 14.42
N LEU A 58 3.47 1.96 13.39
CA LEU A 58 2.37 2.52 12.59
C LEU A 58 1.12 2.73 13.45
N LEU A 59 0.69 1.71 14.20
CA LEU A 59 -0.45 1.80 15.11
C LEU A 59 -0.27 2.92 16.14
N LYS A 60 0.90 2.96 16.78
CA LYS A 60 1.28 4.00 17.74
C LYS A 60 1.21 5.39 17.11
N THR A 61 1.73 5.56 15.91
CA THR A 61 1.76 6.85 15.20
C THR A 61 0.35 7.29 14.79
N MET A 62 -0.44 6.39 14.19
CA MET A 62 -1.83 6.64 13.83
C MET A 62 -2.69 6.97 15.06
N CYS A 63 -2.51 6.24 16.17
CA CYS A 63 -3.17 6.53 17.45
C CYS A 63 -2.84 7.95 17.96
N GLY A 64 -1.56 8.32 17.91
CA GLY A 64 -1.10 9.65 18.29
C GLY A 64 -1.75 10.75 17.45
N PHE A 65 -1.91 10.55 16.15
CA PHE A 65 -2.60 11.49 15.26
C PHE A 65 -4.11 11.57 15.51
N LEU A 66 -4.78 10.43 15.67
CA LEU A 66 -6.22 10.37 16.00
C LEU A 66 -6.52 11.13 17.29
N ASN A 67 -5.64 11.01 18.29
CA ASN A 67 -5.79 11.64 19.60
C ASN A 67 -5.40 13.12 19.65
N ARG A 68 -4.90 13.68 18.55
CA ARG A 68 -4.42 15.07 18.43
C ARG A 68 -5.03 15.74 17.19
N SER A 69 -4.23 16.50 16.44
CA SER A 69 -4.68 17.30 15.29
C SER A 69 -4.62 16.57 13.95
N GLY A 70 -4.68 15.24 13.95
CA GLY A 70 -4.41 14.44 12.75
C GLY A 70 -2.95 14.55 12.30
N GLY A 71 -2.67 14.03 11.10
CA GLY A 71 -1.35 14.08 10.48
C GLY A 71 -1.23 13.16 9.26
N THR A 72 0.02 12.99 8.82
CA THR A 72 0.40 12.22 7.65
C THR A 72 1.60 11.34 8.00
N ILE A 73 1.56 10.08 7.56
CA ILE A 73 2.73 9.21 7.51
C ILE A 73 3.08 9.00 6.05
N LEU A 74 4.33 9.27 5.64
CA LEU A 74 4.84 8.94 4.32
C LEU A 74 5.78 7.74 4.41
N ILE A 75 5.34 6.61 3.85
CA ILE A 75 6.14 5.38 3.76
C ILE A 75 6.84 5.33 2.41
N GLY A 76 8.15 5.06 2.42
CA GLY A 76 9.04 5.19 1.26
C GLY A 76 9.84 6.50 1.26
N VAL A 77 10.00 7.12 2.44
CA VAL A 77 10.82 8.32 2.64
C VAL A 77 11.75 8.05 3.81
N ASN A 78 13.06 8.18 3.60
CA ASN A 78 14.05 7.90 4.65
C ASN A 78 14.17 9.05 5.66
N ASP A 79 14.95 8.82 6.72
CA ASP A 79 15.15 9.78 7.81
C ASP A 79 15.82 11.09 7.33
N ASP A 80 16.58 11.02 6.22
CA ASP A 80 17.14 12.20 5.54
C ASP A 80 16.11 12.97 4.69
N LYS A 81 14.84 12.52 4.71
CA LYS A 81 13.70 13.05 3.96
C LYS A 81 13.79 12.84 2.45
N ILE A 82 14.57 11.84 2.04
CA ILE A 82 14.79 11.50 0.63
C ILE A 82 13.72 10.52 0.19
N ILE A 83 13.06 10.82 -0.93
CA ILE A 83 12.11 9.90 -1.55
C ILE A 83 12.84 8.67 -2.06
N LYS A 84 12.48 7.51 -1.53
CA LYS A 84 12.91 6.19 -2.02
C LYS A 84 11.79 5.46 -2.75
N GLY A 85 10.55 5.66 -2.32
CA GLY A 85 9.42 4.83 -2.70
C GLY A 85 9.57 3.39 -2.19
N ILE A 86 8.48 2.65 -2.26
CA ILE A 86 8.42 1.23 -1.97
C ILE A 86 7.90 0.49 -3.19
N LYS A 87 8.49 -0.67 -3.49
CA LYS A 87 8.00 -1.55 -4.55
C LYS A 87 6.81 -2.35 -4.06
N ILE A 88 5.65 -2.15 -4.68
CA ILE A 88 4.39 -2.82 -4.34
C ILE A 88 3.95 -3.68 -5.52
N ASN A 89 4.08 -5.00 -5.38
CA ASN A 89 3.66 -5.94 -6.43
C ASN A 89 2.18 -6.31 -6.35
N ASN A 90 1.58 -6.24 -5.17
CA ASN A 90 0.17 -6.55 -4.96
C ASN A 90 -0.45 -5.46 -4.08
N MET A 91 -1.21 -4.58 -4.71
CA MET A 91 -1.82 -3.44 -4.02
C MET A 91 -2.93 -3.89 -3.06
N ASP A 92 -3.66 -4.94 -3.42
CA ASP A 92 -4.78 -5.44 -2.62
C ASP A 92 -4.29 -6.02 -1.30
N GLN A 93 -3.14 -6.72 -1.30
CA GLN A 93 -2.50 -7.20 -0.08
C GLN A 93 -2.09 -6.06 0.87
N LEU A 94 -1.58 -4.95 0.31
CA LEU A 94 -1.23 -3.79 1.11
C LEU A 94 -2.47 -3.12 1.72
N LYS A 95 -3.55 -2.98 0.94
CA LYS A 95 -4.83 -2.43 1.42
C LYS A 95 -5.42 -3.30 2.53
N LEU A 96 -5.47 -4.61 2.31
CA LEU A 96 -5.92 -5.58 3.32
C LEU A 96 -5.11 -5.47 4.61
N HIS A 97 -3.79 -5.36 4.50
CA HIS A 97 -2.92 -5.19 5.66
C HIS A 97 -3.28 -3.93 6.47
N PHE A 98 -3.49 -2.78 5.82
CA PHE A 98 -3.89 -1.57 6.52
C PHE A 98 -5.29 -1.66 7.12
N ASP A 99 -6.22 -2.37 6.47
CA ASP A 99 -7.55 -2.60 7.03
C ASP A 99 -7.50 -3.50 8.27
N GLU A 100 -6.60 -4.49 8.31
CA GLU A 100 -6.33 -5.27 9.51
C GLU A 100 -5.72 -4.44 10.64
N LEU A 101 -4.85 -3.47 10.33
CA LEU A 101 -4.33 -2.53 11.33
C LEU A 101 -5.45 -1.65 11.89
N LYS A 102 -6.36 -1.14 11.05
CA LYS A 102 -7.49 -0.28 11.50
C LYS A 102 -8.43 -1.02 12.48
N LYS A 103 -8.64 -2.32 12.29
CA LYS A 103 -9.48 -3.15 13.17
C LYS A 103 -8.93 -3.30 14.59
N ARG A 104 -7.65 -2.96 14.83
CA ARG A 104 -7.03 -3.03 16.17
C ARG A 104 -7.37 -1.85 17.06
N PHE A 105 -7.98 -0.80 16.52
CA PHE A 105 -8.30 0.42 17.25
C PHE A 105 -9.63 0.33 17.98
N PHE A 106 -9.71 1.03 19.12
CA PHE A 106 -10.95 1.32 19.81
C PHE A 106 -11.00 2.79 20.24
N PRO A 107 -12.06 3.56 19.91
CA PRO A 107 -13.13 3.19 18.98
C PRO A 107 -12.60 2.98 17.55
N GLU A 108 -13.38 2.30 16.71
CA GLU A 108 -12.99 2.08 15.31
C GLU A 108 -12.88 3.42 14.55
N PRO A 109 -11.78 3.70 13.85
CA PRO A 109 -11.51 5.00 13.23
C PRO A 109 -12.14 5.11 11.82
N LEU A 110 -13.44 4.84 11.71
CA LEU A 110 -14.18 4.88 10.44
C LEU A 110 -14.05 6.26 9.76
N GLY A 111 -13.49 6.28 8.55
CA GLY A 111 -13.29 7.49 7.75
C GLY A 111 -12.16 8.42 8.24
N PHE A 112 -11.52 8.14 9.38
CA PHE A 112 -10.43 8.97 9.89
C PHE A 112 -9.06 8.58 9.35
N ILE A 113 -8.87 7.34 8.88
CA ILE A 113 -7.60 6.85 8.33
C ILE A 113 -7.79 6.46 6.87
N LYS A 114 -7.12 7.17 5.97
CA LYS A 114 -7.09 6.90 4.52
C LYS A 114 -5.67 6.50 4.12
N THR A 115 -5.54 5.45 3.33
CA THR A 115 -4.27 5.05 2.70
C THR A 115 -4.33 5.44 1.24
N VAL A 116 -3.31 6.13 0.75
CA VAL A 116 -3.25 6.67 -0.62
C VAL A 116 -1.89 6.31 -1.22
N GLU A 117 -1.89 5.79 -2.43
CA GLU A 117 -0.66 5.47 -3.14
C GLU A 117 -0.26 6.62 -4.05
N ILE A 118 0.98 7.09 -3.91
CA ILE A 118 1.51 8.23 -4.67
C ILE A 118 2.60 7.70 -5.61
N PRO A 119 2.43 7.75 -6.94
CA PRO A 119 3.40 7.19 -7.87
C PRO A 119 4.73 7.94 -7.82
N VAL A 120 5.83 7.20 -8.00
CA VAL A 120 7.18 7.75 -8.01
C VAL A 120 7.75 7.75 -9.42
N LYS A 121 8.30 8.87 -9.84
CA LYS A 121 9.06 9.01 -11.10
C LYS A 121 10.54 9.25 -10.82
N LYS A 122 11.39 9.01 -11.81
CA LYS A 122 12.82 9.37 -11.76
C LYS A 122 13.19 10.21 -12.98
N TYR A 123 14.19 11.07 -12.85
CA TYR A 123 14.74 11.80 -13.98
C TYR A 123 15.41 10.85 -14.99
N ILE A 124 15.32 11.20 -16.27
CA ILE A 124 16.03 10.57 -17.37
C ILE A 124 16.99 11.61 -17.96
N GLY A 125 18.29 11.30 -17.94
CA GLY A 125 19.32 12.18 -18.45
C GLY A 125 19.84 13.19 -17.41
N GLU A 126 20.87 13.94 -17.80
CA GLU A 126 21.57 14.89 -16.93
C GLU A 126 20.78 16.19 -16.74
N ASP A 127 19.96 16.57 -17.73
CA ASP A 127 19.26 17.86 -17.78
C ASP A 127 18.05 17.95 -16.83
N GLN A 128 17.64 16.86 -16.16
CA GLN A 128 16.52 16.82 -15.20
C GLN A 128 15.16 17.33 -15.72
N GLU A 129 14.99 17.51 -17.03
CA GLU A 129 13.71 17.95 -17.62
C GLU A 129 12.78 16.78 -17.98
N LYS A 130 13.36 15.60 -18.23
CA LYS A 130 12.60 14.38 -18.61
C LYS A 130 12.51 13.43 -17.44
N TYR A 131 11.37 12.75 -17.33
CA TYR A 131 11.14 11.75 -16.29
C TYR A 131 10.48 10.49 -16.84
N THR A 132 10.64 9.38 -16.13
CA THR A 132 9.91 8.13 -16.33
C THR A 132 9.37 7.64 -15.01
N TRP A 133 8.17 7.05 -15.03
CA TRP A 133 7.59 6.42 -13.86
C TRP A 133 8.36 5.17 -13.47
N LEU A 134 8.61 5.01 -12.16
CA LEU A 134 9.26 3.83 -11.64
C LEU A 134 8.24 2.70 -11.53
N PRO A 135 8.43 1.58 -12.25
CA PRO A 135 7.51 0.45 -12.22
C PRO A 135 7.20 0.01 -10.79
N ASN A 136 5.91 -0.15 -10.46
CA ASN A 136 5.45 -0.64 -9.17
C ASN A 136 5.98 0.13 -7.96
N THR A 137 6.45 1.37 -8.11
CA THR A 137 7.12 2.10 -7.04
C THR A 137 6.27 3.28 -6.60
N TYR A 138 5.91 3.30 -5.33
CA TYR A 138 4.98 4.27 -4.75
C TYR A 138 5.51 4.82 -3.42
N VAL A 139 5.15 6.03 -3.06
CA VAL A 139 5.13 6.45 -1.65
C VAL A 139 3.73 6.18 -1.14
N VAL A 140 3.61 5.47 -0.01
CA VAL A 140 2.29 5.24 0.61
C VAL A 140 2.05 6.34 1.62
N ARG A 141 1.05 7.17 1.35
CA ARG A 141 0.60 8.25 2.20
C ARG A 141 -0.56 7.77 3.08
N ILE A 142 -0.34 7.71 4.38
CA ILE A 142 -1.38 7.43 5.37
C ILE A 142 -1.85 8.78 5.92
N GLU A 143 -3.06 9.17 5.53
CA GLU A 143 -3.71 10.40 5.97
C GLU A 143 -4.58 10.08 7.18
N VAL A 144 -4.27 10.71 8.32
CA VAL A 144 -5.01 10.52 9.57
C VAL A 144 -5.67 11.83 9.95
N SER A 145 -7.00 11.86 9.91
CA SER A 145 -7.78 12.98 10.43
C SER A 145 -7.81 12.92 11.96
N GLN A 146 -7.99 14.08 12.60
CA GLN A 146 -8.30 14.13 14.03
C GLN A 146 -9.57 13.30 14.29
N GLY A 147 -9.49 12.41 15.27
CA GLY A 147 -10.63 11.59 15.68
C GLY A 147 -11.63 12.38 16.51
N TYR A 148 -12.54 11.65 17.17
CA TYR A 148 -13.51 12.26 18.07
C TYR A 148 -12.84 13.05 19.23
N LEU A 149 -13.35 14.25 19.49
CA LEU A 149 -12.80 15.20 20.47
C LEU A 149 -13.10 14.80 21.92
N ASP A 150 -14.14 14.01 22.13
CA ASP A 150 -14.64 13.50 23.39
C ASP A 150 -14.18 12.06 23.68
N LYS A 151 -13.42 11.44 22.76
CA LYS A 151 -12.95 10.05 22.91
C LYS A 151 -11.44 9.96 22.90
N LEU A 152 -10.96 8.95 23.61
CA LEU A 152 -9.58 8.53 23.51
C LEU A 152 -9.48 7.29 22.64
N TYR A 153 -8.65 7.35 21.60
CA TYR A 153 -8.31 6.19 20.81
C TYR A 153 -7.23 5.38 21.51
N THR A 154 -7.45 4.07 21.51
CA THR A 154 -6.52 3.04 21.96
C THR A 154 -6.36 2.02 20.84
N PHE A 155 -5.37 1.14 20.95
CA PHE A 155 -5.19 0.02 20.03
C PHE A 155 -4.66 -1.20 20.77
N LYS A 156 -4.96 -2.39 20.25
CA LYS A 156 -4.46 -3.66 20.78
C LYS A 156 -3.24 -4.15 20.00
N PHE A 157 -2.20 -4.56 20.73
CA PHE A 157 -1.02 -5.16 20.12
C PHE A 157 -0.46 -6.28 21.01
N PRO A 158 -0.02 -7.42 20.43
CA PRO A 158 0.57 -8.51 21.19
C PRO A 158 1.90 -8.05 21.84
N ASN A 159 2.06 -8.34 23.13
CA ASN A 159 3.32 -8.16 23.83
C ASN A 159 4.28 -9.34 23.59
N ASN A 160 5.44 -9.33 24.25
CA ASN A 160 6.45 -10.40 24.14
C ASN A 160 5.92 -11.78 24.56
N GLU A 161 4.91 -11.83 25.43
CA GLU A 161 4.22 -13.04 25.88
C GLU A 161 3.04 -13.44 24.99
N LYS A 162 2.88 -12.76 23.85
CA LYS A 162 1.77 -12.91 22.89
C LYS A 162 0.39 -12.59 23.47
N GLN A 163 0.32 -11.96 24.64
CA GLN A 163 -0.93 -11.46 25.20
C GLN A 163 -1.26 -10.10 24.57
N GLU A 164 -2.54 -9.88 24.25
CA GLU A 164 -2.97 -8.57 23.75
C GLU A 164 -2.91 -7.53 24.87
N THR A 165 -2.08 -6.51 24.67
CA THR A 165 -2.02 -5.34 25.55
C THR A 165 -2.72 -4.15 24.88
N VAL A 166 -3.43 -3.36 25.67
CA VAL A 166 -4.08 -2.13 25.21
C VAL A 166 -3.10 -0.97 25.37
N TYR A 167 -2.88 -0.25 24.27
CA TYR A 167 -2.04 0.93 24.24
C TYR A 167 -2.87 2.15 23.85
N SER A 168 -2.45 3.32 24.30
CA SER A 168 -2.82 4.60 23.70
C SER A 168 -1.54 5.37 23.37
N ALA A 169 -1.64 6.34 22.47
CA ALA A 169 -0.51 7.20 22.17
C ALA A 169 -0.96 8.65 21.99
N PHE A 170 -0.06 9.55 22.33
CA PHE A 170 -0.19 10.98 22.11
C PHE A 170 1.05 11.51 21.44
N ARG A 171 0.83 12.45 20.53
CA ARG A 171 1.91 13.20 19.93
C ARG A 171 2.12 14.51 20.67
N GLU A 172 3.35 14.77 21.04
CA GLU A 172 3.84 16.04 21.57
C GLU A 172 5.03 16.44 20.68
N ASP A 173 4.82 17.44 19.82
CA ASP A 173 5.75 17.80 18.74
C ASP A 173 6.11 16.62 17.84
N ALA A 174 7.40 16.37 17.60
CA ALA A 174 7.86 15.22 16.81
C ALA A 174 7.93 13.92 17.63
N SER A 175 7.57 13.94 18.92
CA SER A 175 7.69 12.77 19.81
C SER A 175 6.34 12.08 20.07
N LEU A 176 6.38 10.76 20.24
CA LEU A 176 5.22 9.95 20.57
C LEU A 176 5.35 9.37 21.98
N ARG A 177 4.46 9.80 22.88
CA ARG A 177 4.31 9.24 24.22
C ARG A 177 3.29 8.11 24.19
N THR A 178 3.71 6.91 24.61
CA THR A 178 2.81 5.75 24.75
C THR A 178 2.25 5.71 26.16
N LEU A 179 0.96 5.43 26.28
CA LEU A 179 0.31 5.02 27.52
C LEU A 179 0.04 3.52 27.43
N ASP A 180 0.58 2.77 28.37
CA ASP A 180 0.64 1.31 28.39
C ASP A 180 -0.05 0.69 29.61
N THR A 181 -0.52 1.53 30.54
CA THR A 181 -1.22 1.12 31.77
C THR A 181 -2.63 1.70 31.76
N PHE A 182 -3.59 0.96 32.32
CA PHE A 182 -4.99 1.36 32.35
C PHE A 182 -5.21 2.68 33.11
N GLU A 183 -4.45 2.92 34.19
CA GLU A 183 -4.52 4.10 35.04
C GLU A 183 -4.18 5.37 34.24
N LYS A 184 -3.04 5.38 33.52
CA LYS A 184 -2.63 6.49 32.65
C LYS A 184 -3.65 6.76 31.54
N ILE A 185 -4.21 5.70 30.96
CA ILE A 185 -5.24 5.82 29.90
C ILE A 185 -6.51 6.45 30.50
N TYR A 186 -6.97 5.96 31.65
CA TYR A 186 -8.16 6.46 32.34
C TYR A 186 -8.01 7.93 32.75
N GLU A 187 -6.89 8.29 33.36
CA GLU A 187 -6.57 9.67 33.71
C GLU A 187 -6.65 10.57 32.48
N LYS A 188 -6.12 10.11 31.35
CA LYS A 188 -6.11 10.91 30.12
C LYS A 188 -7.48 11.03 29.47
N ILE A 189 -8.32 10.01 29.56
CA ILE A 189 -9.74 10.08 29.18
C ILE A 189 -10.43 11.17 30.00
N TYR A 190 -10.23 11.15 31.32
CA TYR A 190 -10.82 12.12 32.23
C TYR A 190 -10.37 13.56 31.90
N GLN A 191 -9.06 13.77 31.69
CA GLN A 191 -8.52 15.08 31.29
C GLN A 191 -9.09 15.58 29.96
N LYS A 192 -9.26 14.69 28.97
CA LYS A 192 -9.84 15.05 27.67
C LYS A 192 -11.33 15.38 27.77
N ALA A 193 -12.05 14.73 28.68
CA ALA A 193 -13.45 15.04 28.96
C ALA A 193 -13.62 16.42 29.64
N LEU A 194 -12.69 16.81 30.52
CA LEU A 194 -12.69 18.13 31.16
C LEU A 194 -12.30 19.26 30.20
N CYS A 195 -11.30 19.01 29.35
CA CYS A 195 -10.72 20.00 28.45
C CYS A 195 -10.67 19.45 27.01
N PRO A 196 -11.81 19.42 26.29
CA PRO A 196 -11.85 18.89 24.93
C PRO A 196 -10.97 19.74 23.99
N GLU A 197 -10.23 19.07 23.12
CA GLU A 197 -9.38 19.75 22.14
C GLU A 197 -10.22 20.47 21.07
N SER A 198 -9.71 21.59 20.54
CA SER A 198 -10.33 22.26 19.41
C SER A 198 -10.16 21.45 18.13
N LYS A 199 -11.18 21.50 17.26
CA LYS A 199 -11.11 20.89 15.92
C LYS A 199 -9.97 21.52 15.12
N SER A 200 -9.06 20.68 14.64
CA SER A 200 -7.95 21.05 13.79
C SER A 200 -8.43 21.31 12.35
N LYS A 201 -7.73 22.21 11.65
CA LYS A 201 -7.95 22.42 10.22
C LYS A 201 -7.55 21.16 9.45
N ALA A 202 -8.42 20.72 8.55
CA ALA A 202 -8.14 19.62 7.65
C ALA A 202 -6.90 19.90 6.80
N ILE A 203 -6.05 18.89 6.64
CA ILE A 203 -4.92 18.95 5.73
C ILE A 203 -5.45 18.66 4.32
N ILE A 204 -5.23 19.60 3.40
CA ILE A 204 -5.61 19.44 1.99
C ILE A 204 -4.41 18.85 1.27
N TYR A 205 -4.62 17.72 0.59
CA TYR A 205 -3.61 17.05 -0.23
C TYR A 205 -3.97 17.14 -1.70
N GLU A 206 -2.96 17.13 -2.57
CA GLU A 206 -3.17 16.85 -3.99
C GLU A 206 -3.57 15.38 -4.15
N GLU A 207 -4.51 15.13 -5.06
CA GLU A 207 -4.87 13.77 -5.45
C GLU A 207 -3.71 13.10 -6.21
N PRO A 208 -3.59 11.76 -6.14
CA PRO A 208 -2.57 11.04 -6.88
C PRO A 208 -2.65 11.30 -8.39
N ASP A 209 -1.48 11.39 -9.02
CA ASP A 209 -1.33 11.49 -10.46
C ASP A 209 -1.89 10.20 -11.11
N GLN A 210 -3.04 10.32 -11.77
CA GLN A 210 -3.76 9.18 -12.33
C GLN A 210 -2.99 8.50 -13.46
N GLN A 211 -2.32 9.29 -14.31
CA GLN A 211 -1.45 8.76 -15.36
C GLN A 211 -0.29 7.97 -14.75
N GLY A 212 0.35 8.52 -13.72
CA GLY A 212 1.44 7.83 -13.01
C GLY A 212 0.99 6.53 -12.34
N LEU A 213 -0.22 6.49 -11.77
CA LEU A 213 -0.79 5.25 -11.22
C LEU A 213 -0.98 4.19 -12.30
N GLU A 214 -1.59 4.55 -13.42
CA GLU A 214 -1.82 3.63 -14.55
C GLU A 214 -0.50 3.11 -15.13
N GLU A 215 0.47 3.99 -15.36
CA GLU A 215 1.78 3.61 -15.88
C GLU A 215 2.53 2.69 -14.91
N CYS A 216 2.55 3.02 -13.61
CA CYS A 216 3.17 2.16 -12.59
C CYS A 216 2.52 0.77 -12.51
N GLN A 217 1.19 0.66 -12.67
CA GLN A 217 0.45 -0.60 -12.64
C GLN A 217 0.57 -1.41 -13.93
N ASN A 218 0.65 -0.78 -15.10
CA ASN A 218 0.73 -1.49 -16.38
C ASN A 218 1.99 -2.37 -16.50
N PHE A 219 3.07 -2.05 -15.78
CA PHE A 219 4.23 -2.94 -15.64
C PHE A 219 3.96 -4.26 -14.91
N GLN A 220 2.83 -4.41 -14.21
CA GLN A 220 2.42 -5.66 -13.56
C GLN A 220 1.73 -6.63 -14.51
N LYS A 221 1.19 -6.14 -15.64
CA LYS A 221 0.61 -7.03 -16.63
C LYS A 221 1.78 -7.83 -17.23
N PRO A 222 1.85 -9.16 -17.02
CA PRO A 222 2.85 -9.96 -17.74
C PRO A 222 2.69 -9.64 -19.22
N GLU A 223 3.78 -9.64 -20.00
CA GLU A 223 3.69 -9.58 -21.45
C GLU A 223 2.79 -10.74 -21.93
N GLU A 224 1.48 -10.52 -22.02
CA GLU A 224 0.51 -11.52 -22.46
C GLU A 224 0.79 -11.98 -23.90
N HIS A 225 1.71 -11.30 -24.58
CA HIS A 225 2.20 -11.61 -25.92
C HIS A 225 3.08 -12.87 -26.03
N LYS A 226 3.55 -13.51 -24.95
CA LYS A 226 4.29 -14.79 -25.05
C LYS A 226 3.57 -16.03 -24.54
N ILE A 227 2.48 -15.90 -23.77
CA ILE A 227 1.81 -17.06 -23.17
C ILE A 227 0.80 -17.72 -24.13
N LYS A 228 0.21 -16.97 -25.08
CA LYS A 228 -0.76 -17.55 -26.05
C LYS A 228 -0.17 -18.67 -26.92
N HIS A 229 1.13 -18.60 -27.26
CA HIS A 229 1.77 -19.67 -28.02
C HIS A 229 2.06 -20.92 -27.17
N ASN A 230 2.39 -20.75 -25.89
CA ASN A 230 2.63 -21.86 -24.99
C ASN A 230 1.34 -22.56 -24.53
N SER A 231 0.25 -21.82 -24.30
CA SER A 231 -1.02 -22.46 -23.91
C SER A 231 -1.56 -23.37 -25.01
N LEU A 232 -1.42 -22.98 -26.28
CA LEU A 232 -1.80 -23.83 -27.43
C LEU A 232 -0.96 -25.12 -27.46
N ALA A 233 0.36 -25.00 -27.28
CA ALA A 233 1.27 -26.14 -27.24
C ALA A 233 0.96 -27.09 -26.08
N PHE A 234 0.72 -26.57 -24.87
CA PHE A 234 0.34 -27.37 -23.71
C PHE A 234 -1.02 -28.07 -23.88
N THR A 235 -2.02 -27.37 -24.44
CA THR A 235 -3.32 -28.00 -24.71
C THR A 235 -3.24 -29.13 -25.74
N ASN A 236 -2.36 -29.02 -26.74
CA ASN A 236 -2.16 -30.08 -27.72
C ASN A 236 -1.43 -31.29 -27.11
N ILE A 237 -0.37 -31.05 -26.33
CA ILE A 237 0.36 -32.12 -25.63
C ILE A 237 -0.56 -32.90 -24.66
N LEU A 238 -1.39 -32.18 -23.90
CA LEU A 238 -2.35 -32.82 -22.99
C LEU A 238 -3.43 -33.61 -23.75
N ARG A 239 -3.95 -33.06 -24.86
CA ARG A 239 -4.94 -33.75 -25.70
C ARG A 239 -4.38 -35.05 -26.27
N ASP A 240 -3.16 -35.03 -26.76
CA ASP A 240 -2.50 -36.22 -27.32
C ASP A 240 -2.25 -37.28 -26.24
N ARG A 241 -1.77 -36.87 -25.05
CA ARG A 241 -1.60 -37.81 -23.93
C ARG A 241 -2.90 -38.44 -23.46
N ILE A 242 -3.99 -37.67 -23.41
CA ILE A 242 -5.33 -38.20 -23.06
C ILE A 242 -5.79 -39.21 -24.11
N LYS A 243 -5.54 -38.93 -25.39
CA LYS A 243 -5.87 -39.84 -26.49
C LYS A 243 -5.08 -41.15 -26.40
N ASP A 244 -3.79 -41.07 -26.12
CA ASP A 244 -2.92 -42.24 -25.93
C ASP A 244 -3.35 -43.06 -24.70
N PHE A 245 -3.66 -42.40 -23.59
CA PHE A 245 -4.14 -43.06 -22.38
C PHE A 245 -5.49 -43.74 -22.61
N LYS A 246 -6.42 -43.10 -23.32
CA LYS A 246 -7.70 -43.70 -23.68
C LYS A 246 -7.51 -44.94 -24.54
N LYS A 247 -6.64 -44.87 -25.55
CA LYS A 247 -6.31 -46.03 -26.40
C LYS A 247 -5.69 -47.17 -25.58
N TYR A 248 -4.76 -46.85 -24.69
CA TYR A 248 -4.18 -47.83 -23.77
C TYR A 248 -5.24 -48.53 -22.93
N LEU A 249 -6.18 -47.78 -22.34
CA LEU A 249 -7.28 -48.36 -21.56
C LEU A 249 -8.19 -49.25 -22.40
N GLU A 250 -8.53 -48.82 -23.63
CA GLU A 250 -9.34 -49.62 -24.55
C GLU A 250 -8.64 -50.95 -24.89
N ASP A 251 -7.34 -50.92 -25.19
CA ASP A 251 -6.57 -52.12 -25.51
C ASP A 251 -6.38 -53.03 -24.29
N TYR A 252 -6.18 -52.45 -23.10
CA TYR A 252 -6.11 -53.19 -21.84
C TYR A 252 -7.44 -53.90 -21.54
N LEU A 253 -8.58 -53.20 -21.65
CA LEU A 253 -9.91 -53.78 -21.44
C LEU A 253 -10.22 -54.89 -22.45
N LYS A 254 -9.81 -54.74 -23.71
CA LYS A 254 -9.91 -55.80 -24.73
C LYS A 254 -9.12 -57.04 -24.32
N SER A 255 -7.91 -56.87 -23.79
CA SER A 255 -7.05 -57.98 -23.37
C SER A 255 -7.64 -58.78 -22.20
N LEU A 256 -8.42 -58.12 -21.33
CA LEU A 256 -9.15 -58.75 -20.23
C LEU A 256 -10.46 -59.43 -20.68
N GLY A 257 -10.79 -59.46 -21.97
CA GLY A 257 -11.97 -60.15 -22.50
C GLY A 257 -13.29 -59.37 -22.36
N PHE A 258 -13.26 -58.08 -22.01
CA PHE A 258 -14.48 -57.27 -21.80
C PHE A 258 -15.29 -56.95 -23.06
N ASN A 259 -14.87 -57.38 -24.25
CA ASN A 259 -15.54 -57.11 -25.52
C ASN A 259 -16.95 -57.73 -25.67
N GLN A 260 -17.39 -58.58 -24.74
CA GLN A 260 -18.68 -59.28 -24.84
C GLN A 260 -19.82 -58.67 -24.02
N LEU A 261 -19.57 -57.70 -23.13
CA LEU A 261 -20.63 -57.12 -22.28
C LEU A 261 -21.52 -56.10 -23.03
N ASN A 262 -20.98 -55.33 -23.96
CA ASN A 262 -21.78 -54.35 -24.73
C ASN A 262 -22.75 -54.97 -25.75
N LYS A 263 -22.66 -56.26 -26.04
CA LYS A 263 -23.64 -56.96 -26.91
C LYS A 263 -24.82 -57.57 -26.15
N ARG A 264 -24.78 -57.65 -24.81
CA ARG A 264 -25.89 -58.21 -24.01
C ARG A 264 -26.88 -57.18 -23.48
N CYS A 265 -26.51 -55.91 -23.29
CA CYS A 265 -27.46 -54.88 -22.85
C CYS A 265 -28.49 -54.47 -23.92
N ASN A 266 -28.18 -54.56 -25.22
CA ASN A 266 -29.14 -54.20 -26.28
C ASN A 266 -30.19 -55.28 -26.62
N LYS A 267 -30.22 -56.42 -25.92
CA LYS A 267 -31.18 -57.50 -26.19
C LYS A 267 -32.29 -57.66 -25.16
N GLN A 268 -32.20 -57.02 -23.99
CA GLN A 268 -33.27 -57.11 -22.97
C GLN A 268 -34.31 -55.97 -23.06
N ASP A 269 -34.02 -54.86 -23.75
CA ASP A 269 -34.97 -53.75 -23.92
C ASP A 269 -35.90 -53.90 -25.15
N LYS A 270 -35.97 -55.08 -25.77
CA LYS A 270 -36.86 -55.36 -26.92
C LYS A 270 -37.92 -56.44 -26.67
N GLN A 271 -38.16 -56.83 -25.41
CA GLN A 271 -39.25 -57.75 -25.05
C GLN A 271 -40.29 -57.15 -24.11
N ILE A 272 -40.26 -55.84 -23.86
CA ILE A 272 -41.35 -55.11 -23.21
C ILE A 272 -41.69 -53.90 -24.09
N LEU A 273 -42.43 -54.16 -25.18
CA LEU A 273 -43.34 -53.26 -25.90
C LEU A 273 -44.00 -54.03 -27.05
#